data_AF-A0AAW9CTE6-F1
#
_entry.id   AF-A0AAW9CTE6-F1
#
_cell.length_a   1.000
_cell.length_b   1.000
_cell.length_c   1.000
_cell.angle_alpha   90.00
_cell.angle_beta   90.00
_cell.angle_gamma   90.00
#
_symmetry.space_group_name_H-M   'P 1'
#
loop_
_entity.id
_entity.type
_entity.pdbx_description
1 polymer ?
#
loop_
_entity_poly.entity_id
_entity_poly.type
_entity_poly.pdbx_seq_one_letter_code
_entity_poly.pdbx_strand_id
1 'polypeptide(L)'
;MKPSQFAKGFQARPDITTSEKRTALDRLNAIEGLVKSEASTPAVPASKSSKKNIPVTIVETPPTTDPIDESSQYRTWRIENRYQPGQVIELPLKAIKPSPFNPRHFYLKSSIAELAVNLAKQGQQQAIHVIPDYDNPGSYFVSDGGRRVRALKEANKESVKAIVIDLPIGIQSYKLGYDLNVQRDSQTVFDNAIVWKRFLEEKYFQSQKELAEHLGLDESTVAVALSIGKLPEAVMQEMVARPDRFGSNMAYQVGRYHTARGTDSTLRLINKILSDDLSTRQVADIVKGRASAQESPKPASRQRYAQRHEIKLNGMSVGDLKSYGEDRLELRLRGLTREKRDEILQQLERMLLSN
;
A
#
# COMPACT_ATOMS: atom_id res chain seq x y z
N MET A 1 -46.66 -43.57 -6.61
CA MET A 1 -46.84 -43.13 -8.01
C MET A 1 -47.11 -41.62 -8.02
N LYS A 2 -46.26 -40.88 -8.76
CA LYS A 2 -46.43 -39.49 -9.28
C LYS A 2 -46.53 -38.34 -8.25
N PRO A 3 -46.28 -37.07 -8.66
CA PRO A 3 -45.05 -36.57 -9.31
C PRO A 3 -44.60 -35.18 -8.79
N SER A 4 -43.35 -34.82 -9.13
CA SER A 4 -42.84 -33.48 -9.48
C SER A 4 -43.73 -32.24 -9.27
N GLN A 5 -43.26 -31.31 -8.43
CA GLN A 5 -43.46 -29.86 -8.65
C GLN A 5 -42.17 -29.10 -8.31
N PHE A 6 -41.27 -29.05 -9.29
CA PHE A 6 -40.29 -27.98 -9.44
C PHE A 6 -40.99 -26.75 -10.06
N ALA A 7 -40.41 -25.58 -9.76
CA ALA A 7 -40.61 -24.26 -10.39
C ALA A 7 -41.74 -23.36 -9.85
N LYS A 8 -41.33 -22.34 -9.08
CA LYS A 8 -41.81 -20.95 -9.22
C LYS A 8 -40.94 -19.96 -8.44
N GLY A 9 -40.26 -19.05 -9.17
CA GLY A 9 -40.10 -17.66 -8.75
C GLY A 9 -38.80 -17.22 -8.05
N PHE A 10 -37.62 -17.42 -8.68
CA PHE A 10 -36.48 -16.54 -8.40
C PHE A 10 -36.72 -15.21 -9.13
N GLN A 11 -37.18 -14.17 -8.42
CA GLN A 11 -37.04 -12.79 -8.90
C GLN A 11 -35.62 -12.33 -8.58
N ALA A 12 -34.86 -12.02 -9.63
CA ALA A 12 -33.54 -11.40 -9.51
C ALA A 12 -33.67 -10.05 -8.80
N ARG A 13 -32.91 -9.87 -7.70
CA ARG A 13 -32.72 -8.55 -7.09
C ARG A 13 -31.90 -7.68 -8.06
N PRO A 14 -32.27 -6.42 -8.31
CA PRO A 14 -31.52 -5.57 -9.22
C PRO A 14 -30.13 -5.25 -8.64
N ASP A 15 -29.12 -5.38 -9.49
CA ASP A 15 -27.74 -4.98 -9.22
C ASP A 15 -27.66 -3.48 -8.89
N ILE A 16 -27.38 -3.14 -7.63
CA ILE A 16 -27.14 -1.76 -7.16
C ILE A 16 -25.65 -1.37 -7.18
N THR A 17 -24.76 -2.27 -7.60
CA THR A 17 -23.30 -2.06 -7.56
C THR A 17 -22.76 -1.18 -8.68
N THR A 18 -23.57 -0.83 -9.68
CA THR A 18 -23.16 -0.04 -10.85
C THR A 18 -23.52 1.46 -10.75
N SER A 19 -24.52 1.82 -9.95
CA SER A 19 -25.00 3.22 -9.83
C SER A 19 -24.06 4.09 -8.99
N GLU A 20 -23.58 3.56 -7.87
CA GLU A 20 -22.73 4.32 -6.94
C GLU A 20 -21.31 4.51 -7.46
N LYS A 21 -20.77 3.51 -8.19
CA LYS A 21 -19.46 3.62 -8.87
C LYS A 21 -19.48 4.60 -10.05
N ARG A 22 -20.59 4.70 -10.79
CA ARG A 22 -20.76 5.73 -11.83
C ARG A 22 -20.79 7.14 -11.21
N THR A 23 -21.51 7.32 -10.12
CA THR A 23 -21.67 8.63 -9.47
C THR A 23 -20.35 9.19 -8.90
N ALA A 24 -19.46 8.32 -8.38
CA ALA A 24 -18.14 8.74 -7.90
C ALA A 24 -17.15 9.04 -9.05
N LEU A 25 -17.20 8.25 -10.12
CA LEU A 25 -16.37 8.47 -11.32
C LEU A 25 -16.81 9.73 -12.09
N ASP A 26 -18.11 10.01 -12.15
CA ASP A 26 -18.67 11.22 -12.79
C ASP A 26 -18.30 12.50 -12.02
N ARG A 27 -18.20 12.43 -10.69
CA ARG A 27 -17.70 13.54 -9.84
C ARG A 27 -16.20 13.81 -10.03
N LEU A 28 -15.42 12.80 -10.39
CA LEU A 28 -13.98 12.93 -10.65
C LEU A 28 -13.68 13.34 -12.11
N ASN A 29 -14.45 12.84 -13.08
CA ASN A 29 -14.32 13.23 -14.49
C ASN A 29 -14.72 14.70 -14.75
N ALA A 30 -15.63 15.26 -13.95
CA ALA A 30 -15.98 16.68 -13.99
C ALA A 30 -14.79 17.61 -13.64
N ILE A 31 -13.81 17.11 -12.90
CA ILE A 31 -12.61 17.85 -12.50
C ILE A 31 -11.54 17.78 -13.60
N GLU A 32 -11.44 16.66 -14.32
CA GLU A 32 -10.47 16.48 -15.40
C GLU A 32 -10.86 17.20 -16.72
N GLY A 33 -12.17 17.36 -16.97
CA GLY A 33 -12.69 18.07 -18.15
C GLY A 33 -12.44 19.59 -18.17
N LEU A 34 -12.28 20.20 -16.99
CA LEU A 34 -12.02 21.64 -16.84
C LEU A 34 -10.56 22.04 -17.12
N VAL A 35 -9.63 21.08 -17.09
CA VAL A 35 -8.18 21.35 -17.26
C VAL A 35 -7.76 21.33 -18.74
N LYS A 36 -8.60 20.80 -19.65
CA LYS A 36 -8.25 20.64 -21.08
C LYS A 36 -8.78 21.71 -22.04
N SER A 37 -9.58 22.68 -21.59
CA SER A 37 -10.19 23.68 -22.49
C SER A 37 -9.53 25.06 -22.52
N GLU A 38 -8.43 25.32 -21.80
CA GLU A 38 -7.73 26.62 -21.83
C GLU A 38 -6.37 26.56 -22.56
N ALA A 39 -6.37 26.02 -23.78
CA ALA A 39 -5.25 26.22 -24.70
C ALA A 39 -5.71 26.23 -26.16
N SER A 40 -6.27 27.36 -26.62
CA SER A 40 -6.11 27.83 -28.00
C SER A 40 -6.61 29.27 -28.16
N THR A 41 -5.72 30.18 -28.54
CA THR A 41 -6.06 31.47 -29.17
C THR A 41 -6.40 31.20 -30.64
N PRO A 42 -7.33 31.96 -31.27
CA PRO A 42 -6.85 33.10 -32.05
C PRO A 42 -7.81 34.33 -32.17
N ALA A 43 -7.16 35.48 -32.36
CA ALA A 43 -7.47 36.65 -33.21
C ALA A 43 -8.85 37.37 -33.20
N VAL A 44 -8.73 38.71 -33.11
CA VAL A 44 -9.69 39.83 -33.20
C VAL A 44 -10.49 39.85 -34.53
N PRO A 45 -11.68 40.49 -34.60
CA PRO A 45 -11.74 41.91 -34.99
C PRO A 45 -12.73 42.79 -34.19
N ALA A 46 -12.53 44.09 -34.35
CA ALA A 46 -13.09 45.20 -33.56
C ALA A 46 -14.57 45.53 -33.83
N SER A 47 -15.24 46.13 -32.84
CA SER A 47 -16.22 47.20 -33.08
C SER A 47 -16.39 48.14 -31.87
N LYS A 48 -16.73 49.39 -32.17
CA LYS A 48 -16.76 50.59 -31.32
C LYS A 48 -18.07 50.70 -30.55
N SER A 49 -18.05 51.23 -29.31
CA SER A 49 -18.93 52.35 -28.88
C SER A 49 -18.81 52.73 -27.38
N SER A 50 -18.34 53.95 -27.14
CA SER A 50 -18.83 54.99 -26.21
C SER A 50 -19.15 54.73 -24.71
N LYS A 51 -18.31 55.36 -23.87
CA LYS A 51 -18.59 56.30 -22.74
C LYS A 51 -19.62 55.91 -21.66
N LYS A 52 -19.15 55.74 -20.41
CA LYS A 52 -19.26 56.75 -19.32
C LYS A 52 -18.58 56.23 -18.02
N ASN A 53 -17.74 57.09 -17.43
CA ASN A 53 -17.11 56.91 -16.11
C ASN A 53 -18.14 57.04 -14.98
N ILE A 54 -18.16 56.06 -14.07
CA ILE A 54 -18.61 56.18 -12.69
C ILE A 54 -17.54 55.47 -11.83
N PRO A 55 -17.01 56.09 -10.76
CA PRO A 55 -16.02 55.42 -9.93
C PRO A 55 -16.73 54.38 -9.07
N VAL A 56 -16.58 53.11 -9.41
CA VAL A 56 -17.00 52.00 -8.56
C VAL A 56 -15.77 51.56 -7.79
N THR A 57 -15.78 51.75 -6.48
CA THR A 57 -14.84 51.13 -5.55
C THR A 57 -14.99 49.61 -5.68
N ILE A 58 -14.06 48.97 -6.38
CA ILE A 58 -14.03 47.51 -6.50
C ILE A 58 -13.48 46.97 -5.19
N VAL A 59 -14.39 46.57 -4.30
CA VAL A 59 -14.07 45.58 -3.27
C VAL A 59 -13.83 44.29 -4.04
N GLU A 60 -12.56 43.90 -4.21
CA GLU A 60 -12.20 42.60 -4.76
C GLU A 60 -12.64 41.51 -3.78
N THR A 61 -13.88 41.04 -3.95
CA THR A 61 -14.31 39.77 -3.40
C THR A 61 -13.56 38.66 -4.14
N PRO A 62 -12.82 37.78 -3.45
CA PRO A 62 -12.17 36.65 -4.10
C PRO A 62 -13.22 35.70 -4.70
N PRO A 63 -12.89 34.97 -5.79
CA PRO A 63 -13.83 34.07 -6.44
C PRO A 63 -14.24 32.95 -5.47
N THR A 64 -15.53 32.94 -5.13
CA THR A 64 -16.16 31.94 -4.29
C THR A 64 -16.30 30.63 -5.05
N THR A 65 -15.25 29.83 -5.07
CA THR A 65 -15.41 28.37 -5.10
C THR A 65 -15.33 27.89 -3.66
N ASP A 66 -16.41 28.08 -2.89
CA ASP A 66 -16.53 27.42 -1.59
C ASP A 66 -16.55 25.90 -1.85
N PRO A 67 -15.56 25.12 -1.38
CA PRO A 67 -15.71 23.67 -1.29
C PRO A 67 -16.75 23.41 -0.20
N ILE A 68 -17.77 22.62 -0.51
CA ILE A 68 -19.01 22.44 0.29
C ILE A 68 -18.78 21.80 1.70
N ASP A 69 -17.54 21.59 2.16
CA ASP A 69 -17.25 20.92 3.44
C ASP A 69 -15.88 21.29 4.03
N GLU A 70 -15.55 22.59 4.10
CA GLU A 70 -14.33 23.06 4.77
C GLU A 70 -14.57 23.44 6.24
N SER A 71 -13.67 23.03 7.14
CA SER A 71 -13.74 23.38 8.55
C SER A 71 -13.45 24.88 8.75
N SER A 72 -14.10 25.50 9.74
CA SER A 72 -13.88 26.93 10.06
C SER A 72 -12.42 27.23 10.44
N GLN A 73 -11.78 26.28 11.13
CA GLN A 73 -10.37 26.33 11.51
C GLN A 73 -9.47 26.33 10.27
N TYR A 74 -9.72 25.43 9.32
CA TYR A 74 -8.97 25.38 8.07
C TYR A 74 -9.21 26.59 7.18
N ARG A 75 -10.45 27.09 7.08
CA ARG A 75 -10.75 28.32 6.33
C ARG A 75 -9.94 29.50 6.85
N THR A 76 -9.88 29.66 8.16
CA THR A 76 -9.10 30.71 8.83
C THR A 76 -7.61 30.54 8.52
N TRP A 77 -7.06 29.34 8.79
CA TRP A 77 -5.66 29.03 8.52
C TRP A 77 -5.29 29.26 7.04
N ARG A 78 -6.16 28.86 6.11
CA ARG A 78 -5.94 28.99 4.68
C ARG A 78 -5.87 30.46 4.25
N ILE A 79 -6.79 31.29 4.74
CA ILE A 79 -6.81 32.72 4.44
C ILE A 79 -5.56 33.40 5.00
N GLU A 80 -5.20 33.11 6.25
CA GLU A 80 -4.00 33.65 6.90
C GLU A 80 -2.71 33.28 6.15
N ASN A 81 -2.61 32.03 5.70
CA ASN A 81 -1.44 31.51 4.98
C ASN A 81 -1.51 31.72 3.46
N ARG A 82 -2.57 32.38 2.95
CA ARG A 82 -2.85 32.56 1.51
C ARG A 82 -2.74 31.26 0.71
N TYR A 83 -3.13 30.14 1.32
CA TYR A 83 -3.04 28.82 0.72
C TYR A 83 -4.23 28.58 -0.22
N GLN A 84 -4.01 27.92 -1.34
CA GLN A 84 -5.10 27.40 -2.18
C GLN A 84 -5.19 25.87 -2.01
N PRO A 85 -6.38 25.27 -1.83
CA PRO A 85 -6.48 23.83 -1.66
C PRO A 85 -5.84 23.08 -2.84
N GLY A 86 -5.00 22.09 -2.54
CA GLY A 86 -4.23 21.34 -3.54
C GLY A 86 -2.93 22.01 -3.98
N GLN A 87 -2.65 23.24 -3.55
CA GLN A 87 -1.38 23.91 -3.79
C GLN A 87 -0.24 23.15 -3.09
N VAL A 88 0.87 22.99 -3.78
CA VAL A 88 2.11 22.49 -3.16
C VAL A 88 2.83 23.67 -2.52
N ILE A 89 3.12 23.56 -1.23
CA ILE A 89 3.87 24.55 -0.45
C ILE A 89 5.14 23.93 0.13
N GLU A 90 6.15 24.76 0.42
CA GLU A 90 7.30 24.32 1.20
C GLU A 90 7.11 24.62 2.68
N LEU A 91 7.26 23.59 3.50
CA LEU A 91 7.16 23.68 4.95
C LEU A 91 8.52 23.37 5.60
N PRO A 92 8.91 24.05 6.69
CA PRO A 92 10.08 23.67 7.47
C PRO A 92 9.93 22.25 8.00
N LEU A 93 10.92 21.38 7.83
CA LEU A 93 10.89 20.00 8.34
C LEU A 93 10.76 19.92 9.87
N LYS A 94 11.16 20.99 10.57
CA LYS A 94 11.00 21.14 12.02
C LYS A 94 9.54 21.32 12.44
N ALA A 95 8.69 21.87 11.57
CA ALA A 95 7.26 22.02 11.80
C ALA A 95 6.47 20.71 11.62
N ILE A 96 7.11 19.69 11.03
CA ILE A 96 6.47 18.42 10.67
C ILE A 96 6.65 17.38 11.78
N LYS A 97 5.54 17.04 12.42
CA LYS A 97 5.41 16.05 13.49
C LYS A 97 4.96 14.68 12.94
N PRO A 98 5.42 13.56 13.54
CA PRO A 98 4.84 12.25 13.23
C PRO A 98 3.38 12.21 13.69
N SER A 99 2.50 11.66 12.85
CA SER A 99 1.11 11.43 13.23
C SER A 99 1.01 10.26 14.24
N PRO A 100 0.27 10.41 15.36
CA PRO A 100 -0.05 9.28 16.23
C PRO A 100 -0.92 8.24 15.52
N PHE A 101 -1.65 8.64 14.47
CA PHE A 101 -2.52 7.80 13.64
C PHE A 101 -1.83 7.38 12.33
N ASN A 102 -0.50 7.32 12.30
CA ASN A 102 0.24 6.87 11.13
C ASN A 102 -0.01 5.37 10.86
N PRO A 103 -0.43 4.98 9.64
CA PRO A 103 -0.64 3.58 9.32
C PRO A 103 0.66 2.76 9.34
N ARG A 104 1.76 3.31 8.85
CA ARG A 104 3.04 2.57 8.78
C ARG A 104 3.81 2.72 10.09
N HIS A 105 4.09 1.60 10.74
CA HIS A 105 4.83 1.48 12.00
C HIS A 105 6.28 1.11 11.76
N PHE A 106 6.52 0.12 10.89
CA PHE A 106 7.86 -0.39 10.61
C PHE A 106 8.53 0.38 9.46
N TYR A 107 9.78 0.77 9.70
CA TYR A 107 10.62 1.44 8.70
C TYR A 107 12.00 0.78 8.66
N LEU A 108 12.34 0.20 7.50
CA LEU A 108 13.67 -0.37 7.29
C LEU A 108 14.69 0.75 7.08
N LYS A 109 15.75 0.77 7.90
CA LYS A 109 16.81 1.78 7.81
C LYS A 109 17.46 1.82 6.43
N SER A 110 17.74 0.67 5.84
CA SER A 110 18.29 0.56 4.47
C SER A 110 17.40 1.26 3.44
N SER A 111 16.08 1.06 3.53
CA SER A 111 15.11 1.67 2.62
C SER A 111 15.00 3.19 2.79
N ILE A 112 15.14 3.71 4.01
CA ILE A 112 15.19 5.15 4.25
C ILE A 112 16.49 5.74 3.68
N ALA A 113 17.63 5.11 3.94
CA ALA A 113 18.93 5.57 3.46
C ALA A 113 18.99 5.62 1.93
N GLU A 114 18.46 4.60 1.24
CA GLU A 114 18.35 4.58 -0.21
C GLU A 114 17.49 5.75 -0.74
N LEU A 115 16.34 6.00 -0.09
CA LEU A 115 15.49 7.13 -0.43
C LEU A 115 16.17 8.48 -0.16
N ALA A 116 16.95 8.59 0.92
CA ALA A 116 17.70 9.79 1.26
C ALA A 116 18.75 10.12 0.19
N VAL A 117 19.48 9.10 -0.30
CA VAL A 117 20.43 9.26 -1.41
C VAL A 117 19.73 9.69 -2.70
N ASN A 118 18.57 9.12 -3.00
CA ASN A 118 17.78 9.51 -4.17
C ASN A 118 17.31 10.98 -4.06
N LEU A 119 16.73 11.36 -2.91
CA LEU A 119 16.25 12.72 -2.66
C LEU A 119 17.39 13.75 -2.66
N ALA A 120 18.58 13.38 -2.21
CA ALA A 120 19.76 14.25 -2.29
C ALA A 120 20.16 14.54 -3.73
N LYS A 121 20.03 13.56 -4.64
CA LYS A 121 20.38 13.67 -6.07
C LYS A 121 19.31 14.36 -6.91
N GLN A 122 18.05 13.95 -6.75
CA GLN A 122 16.95 14.35 -7.63
C GLN A 122 16.01 15.38 -7.01
N GLY A 123 16.20 15.70 -5.72
CA GLY A 123 15.28 16.54 -4.97
C GLY A 123 13.93 15.86 -4.70
N GLN A 124 13.06 16.55 -3.98
CA GLN A 124 11.70 16.08 -3.73
C GLN A 124 10.81 16.34 -4.95
N GLN A 125 10.45 15.26 -5.64
CA GLN A 125 9.54 15.28 -6.78
C GLN A 125 8.07 15.25 -6.35
N GLN A 126 7.73 14.37 -5.42
CA GLN A 126 6.36 14.22 -4.91
C GLN A 126 6.21 14.91 -3.55
N ALA A 127 5.18 15.74 -3.42
CA ALA A 127 4.80 16.32 -2.14
C ALA A 127 4.35 15.25 -1.14
N ILE A 128 4.53 15.54 0.14
CA ILE A 128 3.89 14.77 1.23
C ILE A 128 2.49 15.32 1.49
N HIS A 129 1.65 14.54 2.17
CA HIS A 129 0.37 15.03 2.65
C HIS A 129 0.45 15.31 4.15
N VAL A 130 0.03 16.50 4.56
CA VAL A 130 0.06 16.92 5.95
C VAL A 130 -1.29 17.44 6.39
N ILE A 131 -1.54 17.32 7.68
CA ILE A 131 -2.73 17.81 8.37
C ILE A 131 -2.29 18.92 9.33
N PRO A 132 -2.91 20.10 9.35
CA PRO A 132 -2.60 21.13 10.34
C PRO A 132 -2.80 20.62 11.76
N ASP A 133 -1.88 20.99 12.65
CA ASP A 133 -2.06 20.82 14.09
C ASP A 133 -2.86 22.03 14.61
N TYR A 134 -4.19 21.89 14.64
CA TYR A 134 -5.09 22.98 15.04
C TYR A 134 -4.88 23.44 16.49
N ASP A 135 -4.31 22.58 17.35
CA ASP A 135 -3.96 22.92 18.73
C ASP A 135 -2.63 23.67 18.84
N ASN A 136 -1.74 23.51 17.85
CA ASN A 136 -0.43 24.16 17.81
C ASN A 136 -0.18 24.82 16.43
N PRO A 137 -0.64 26.07 16.25
CA PRO A 137 -0.49 26.80 14.99
C PRO A 137 0.95 26.79 14.47
N GLY A 138 1.10 26.54 13.16
CA GLY A 138 2.40 26.44 12.49
C GLY A 138 3.05 25.06 12.59
N SER A 139 2.44 24.09 13.29
CA SER A 139 2.82 22.67 13.26
C SER A 139 1.90 21.85 12.37
N TYR A 140 2.40 20.71 11.88
CA TYR A 140 1.65 19.82 11.01
C TYR A 140 1.93 18.35 11.34
N PHE A 141 0.93 17.49 11.18
CA PHE A 141 1.08 16.03 11.25
C PHE A 141 1.24 15.43 9.86
N VAL A 142 2.20 14.52 9.69
CA VAL A 142 2.33 13.76 8.43
C VAL A 142 1.20 12.74 8.32
N SER A 143 0.37 12.87 7.28
CA SER A 143 -0.66 11.88 6.93
C SER A 143 -0.11 10.82 5.98
N ASP A 144 0.59 11.25 4.92
CA ASP A 144 1.28 10.37 3.97
C ASP A 144 2.68 10.94 3.65
N GLY A 145 3.63 10.06 3.34
CA GLY A 145 5.01 10.44 3.06
C GLY A 145 5.96 10.37 4.25
N GLY A 146 5.63 9.59 5.29
CA GLY A 146 6.48 9.43 6.47
C GLY A 146 7.91 8.95 6.17
N ARG A 147 8.09 8.05 5.18
CA ARG A 147 9.42 7.64 4.68
C ARG A 147 10.21 8.80 4.11
N ARG A 148 9.54 9.68 3.35
CA ARG A 148 10.14 10.85 2.70
C ARG A 148 10.56 11.88 3.74
N VAL A 149 9.75 12.13 4.77
CA VAL A 149 10.13 13.02 5.89
C VAL A 149 11.36 12.49 6.62
N ARG A 150 11.43 11.19 6.92
CA ARG A 150 12.62 10.58 7.55
C ARG A 150 13.85 10.70 6.66
N ALA A 151 13.71 10.38 5.38
CA ALA A 151 14.81 10.46 4.41
C ALA A 151 15.33 11.89 4.19
N LEU A 152 14.43 12.89 4.16
CA LEU A 152 14.83 14.31 4.07
C LEU A 152 15.57 14.78 5.32
N LYS A 153 15.16 14.30 6.51
CA LYS A 153 15.89 14.56 7.77
C LYS A 153 17.27 13.93 7.74
N GLU A 154 17.39 12.69 7.25
CA GLU A 154 18.69 12.00 7.09
C GLU A 154 19.59 12.69 6.05
N ALA A 155 18.99 13.26 5.01
CA ALA A 155 19.69 14.06 4.00
C ALA A 155 19.96 15.53 4.42
N ASN A 156 19.73 15.89 5.70
CA ASN A 156 19.91 17.23 6.26
C ASN A 156 19.24 18.35 5.46
N LYS A 157 18.04 18.11 4.93
CA LYS A 157 17.24 19.15 4.29
C LYS A 157 16.51 19.99 5.33
N GLU A 158 16.24 21.26 4.99
CA GLU A 158 15.54 22.20 5.88
C GLU A 158 14.03 22.24 5.62
N SER A 159 13.62 22.08 4.37
CA SER A 159 12.22 22.15 3.93
C SER A 159 11.74 20.84 3.29
N VAL A 160 10.41 20.71 3.23
CA VAL A 160 9.70 19.63 2.55
C VAL A 160 8.53 20.20 1.77
N LYS A 161 8.35 19.73 0.54
CA LYS A 161 7.16 20.03 -0.28
C LYS A 161 5.97 19.25 0.27
N ALA A 162 4.88 19.94 0.57
CA ALA A 162 3.70 19.38 1.19
C ALA A 162 2.41 19.92 0.56
N ILE A 163 1.36 19.12 0.64
CA ILE A 163 -0.02 19.53 0.39
C ILE A 163 -0.75 19.41 1.72
N VAL A 164 -1.43 20.48 2.10
CA VAL A 164 -2.21 20.55 3.33
C VAL A 164 -3.62 20.05 3.08
N ILE A 165 -4.07 19.13 3.93
CA ILE A 165 -5.39 18.50 3.89
C ILE A 165 -6.18 18.93 5.13
N ASP A 166 -7.41 19.38 4.91
CA ASP A 166 -8.35 19.69 5.97
C ASP A 166 -8.96 18.40 6.53
N LEU A 167 -8.42 17.93 7.65
CA LEU A 167 -8.94 16.77 8.35
C LEU A 167 -8.50 16.79 9.81
N PRO A 168 -9.35 16.50 10.79
CA PRO A 168 -8.90 16.38 12.18
C PRO A 168 -8.00 15.14 12.36
N ILE A 169 -7.03 15.25 13.27
CA ILE A 169 -6.20 14.12 13.67
C ILE A 169 -7.07 13.06 14.38
N GLY A 170 -7.00 11.81 13.94
CA GLY A 170 -7.88 10.76 14.44
C GLY A 170 -8.06 9.58 13.48
N ILE A 171 -9.12 8.80 13.70
CA ILE A 171 -9.44 7.62 12.90
C ILE A 171 -9.68 7.95 11.42
N GLN A 172 -10.28 9.10 11.12
CA GLN A 172 -10.45 9.56 9.74
C GLN A 172 -9.09 9.85 9.07
N SER A 173 -8.16 10.48 9.80
CA SER A 173 -6.80 10.72 9.30
C SER A 173 -5.99 9.44 9.10
N TYR A 174 -6.19 8.43 9.95
CA TYR A 174 -5.65 7.10 9.75
C TYR A 174 -6.17 6.50 8.45
N LYS A 175 -7.49 6.54 8.24
CA LYS A 175 -8.14 5.96 7.06
C LYS A 175 -7.62 6.60 5.77
N LEU A 176 -7.53 7.92 5.72
CA LEU A 176 -6.95 8.64 4.58
C LEU A 176 -5.52 8.18 4.30
N GLY A 177 -4.66 8.13 5.33
CA GLY A 177 -3.29 7.66 5.19
C GLY A 177 -3.21 6.19 4.74
N TYR A 178 -4.11 5.34 5.24
CA TYR A 178 -4.21 3.93 4.86
C TYR A 178 -4.54 3.79 3.38
N ASP A 179 -5.57 4.49 2.91
CA ASP A 179 -6.02 4.46 1.51
C ASP A 179 -4.93 4.97 0.55
N LEU A 180 -4.24 6.05 0.92
CA LEU A 180 -3.13 6.60 0.15
C LEU A 180 -1.92 5.64 0.07
N ASN A 181 -1.64 4.90 1.14
CA ASN A 181 -0.58 3.89 1.15
C ASN A 181 -0.91 2.72 0.23
N VAL A 182 -2.15 2.21 0.26
CA VAL A 182 -2.61 1.10 -0.58
C VAL A 182 -2.43 1.40 -2.08
N GLN A 183 -2.61 2.65 -2.49
CA GLN A 183 -2.44 3.08 -3.88
C GLN A 183 -0.98 3.19 -4.35
N ARG A 184 0.00 3.32 -3.44
CA ARG A 184 1.39 3.61 -3.78
C ARG A 184 2.33 2.43 -3.53
N ASP A 185 2.37 1.97 -2.29
CA ASP A 185 3.41 1.05 -1.81
C ASP A 185 2.83 0.30 -0.60
N SER A 186 2.60 -1.01 -0.76
CA SER A 186 1.76 -1.76 0.16
C SER A 186 2.26 -1.68 1.60
N GLN A 187 1.35 -1.34 2.50
CA GLN A 187 1.57 -1.43 3.94
C GLN A 187 1.74 -2.91 4.32
N THR A 188 2.62 -3.20 5.28
CA THR A 188 2.84 -4.59 5.68
C THR A 188 1.73 -5.05 6.62
N VAL A 189 1.44 -6.35 6.62
CA VAL A 189 0.51 -6.94 7.59
C VAL A 189 0.92 -6.68 9.04
N PHE A 190 2.23 -6.49 9.28
CA PHE A 190 2.78 -6.18 10.59
C PHE A 190 2.44 -4.76 11.05
N ASP A 191 2.46 -3.79 10.13
CA ASP A 191 2.01 -2.42 10.41
C ASP A 191 0.55 -2.44 10.89
N ASN A 192 -0.31 -3.13 10.13
CA ASN A 192 -1.72 -3.30 10.46
C ASN A 192 -1.89 -3.99 11.81
N ALA A 193 -1.12 -5.06 12.07
CA ALA A 193 -1.16 -5.81 13.31
C ALA A 193 -0.92 -4.93 14.55
N ILE A 194 0.09 -4.06 14.51
CA ILE A 194 0.41 -3.13 15.61
C ILE A 194 -0.69 -2.08 15.76
N VAL A 195 -1.05 -1.41 14.66
CA VAL A 195 -1.95 -0.25 14.74
C VAL A 195 -3.37 -0.67 15.10
N TRP A 196 -3.88 -1.76 14.51
CA TRP A 196 -5.23 -2.25 14.80
C TRP A 196 -5.36 -2.81 16.21
N LYS A 197 -4.31 -3.48 16.71
CA LYS A 197 -4.26 -3.92 18.12
C LYS A 197 -4.36 -2.72 19.06
N ARG A 198 -3.53 -1.71 18.82
CA ARG A 198 -3.57 -0.47 19.60
C ARG A 198 -4.94 0.19 19.56
N PHE A 199 -5.59 0.22 18.39
CA PHE A 199 -6.92 0.83 18.27
C PHE A 199 -7.99 0.15 19.12
N LEU A 200 -7.93 -1.18 19.24
CA LEU A 200 -8.82 -1.94 20.12
C LEU A 200 -8.46 -1.77 21.59
N GLU A 201 -7.18 -1.73 21.94
CA GLU A 201 -6.70 -1.53 23.32
C GLU A 201 -7.05 -0.13 23.85
N GLU A 202 -6.93 0.90 23.01
CA GLU A 202 -7.28 2.29 23.32
C GLU A 202 -8.79 2.57 23.12
N LYS A 203 -9.59 1.55 22.78
CA LYS A 203 -11.05 1.61 22.63
C LYS A 203 -11.55 2.63 21.59
N TYR A 204 -10.78 2.85 20.52
CA TYR A 204 -11.30 3.59 19.36
C TYR A 204 -12.40 2.81 18.62
N PHE A 205 -12.41 1.49 18.75
CA PHE A 205 -13.46 0.60 18.25
C PHE A 205 -13.86 -0.39 19.35
N GLN A 206 -15.13 -0.75 19.42
CA GLN A 206 -15.68 -1.69 20.40
C GLN A 206 -15.34 -3.15 20.05
N SER A 207 -15.18 -3.45 18.75
CA SER A 207 -14.99 -4.82 18.27
C SER A 207 -14.13 -4.91 17.00
N GLN A 208 -13.62 -6.11 16.72
CA GLN A 208 -12.91 -6.41 15.46
C GLN A 208 -13.82 -6.21 14.25
N LYS A 209 -15.10 -6.55 14.40
CA LYS A 209 -16.13 -6.37 13.37
C LYS A 209 -16.33 -4.89 13.02
N GLU A 210 -16.47 -4.02 14.02
CA GLU A 210 -16.63 -2.58 13.80
C GLU A 210 -15.40 -1.98 13.09
N LEU A 211 -14.19 -2.38 13.51
CA LEU A 211 -12.95 -1.98 12.83
C LEU A 211 -12.94 -2.45 11.37
N ALA A 212 -13.33 -3.69 11.10
CA ALA A 212 -13.38 -4.26 9.75
C ALA A 212 -14.39 -3.50 8.85
N GLU A 213 -15.60 -3.24 9.37
CA GLU A 213 -16.63 -2.46 8.68
C GLU A 213 -16.15 -1.05 8.37
N HIS A 214 -15.52 -0.36 9.34
CA HIS A 214 -15.00 0.98 9.13
C HIS A 214 -13.90 1.05 8.05
N LEU A 215 -13.07 0.01 7.94
CA LEU A 215 -12.00 -0.10 6.94
C LEU A 215 -12.47 -0.71 5.61
N GLY A 216 -13.70 -1.22 5.52
CA GLY A 216 -14.20 -1.91 4.32
C GLY A 216 -13.47 -3.24 4.06
N LEU A 217 -13.05 -3.94 5.12
CA LEU A 217 -12.32 -5.20 5.06
C LEU A 217 -13.15 -6.34 5.64
N ASP A 218 -12.77 -7.58 5.31
CA ASP A 218 -13.33 -8.75 5.96
C ASP A 218 -12.85 -8.86 7.41
N GLU A 219 -13.74 -9.23 8.32
CA GLU A 219 -13.39 -9.48 9.74
C GLU A 219 -12.26 -10.51 9.89
N SER A 220 -12.19 -11.49 8.99
CA SER A 220 -11.12 -12.48 8.93
C SER A 220 -9.73 -11.86 8.71
N THR A 221 -9.65 -10.78 7.92
CA THR A 221 -8.40 -10.06 7.65
C THR A 221 -7.92 -9.34 8.91
N VAL A 222 -8.85 -8.69 9.62
CA VAL A 222 -8.57 -8.05 10.92
C VAL A 222 -8.12 -9.09 11.95
N ALA A 223 -8.81 -10.23 12.04
CA ALA A 223 -8.45 -11.32 12.95
C ALA A 223 -7.04 -11.87 12.69
N VAL A 224 -6.64 -12.02 11.41
CA VAL A 224 -5.29 -12.45 11.03
C VAL A 224 -4.23 -11.44 11.50
N ALA A 225 -4.43 -10.15 11.22
CA ALA A 225 -3.51 -9.11 11.66
C ALA A 225 -3.41 -9.03 13.18
N LEU A 226 -4.53 -9.12 13.91
CA LEU A 226 -4.52 -9.13 15.37
C LEU A 226 -3.85 -10.38 15.95
N SER A 227 -3.96 -11.52 15.29
CA SER A 227 -3.19 -12.72 15.66
C SER A 227 -1.69 -12.52 15.49
N ILE A 228 -1.26 -11.78 14.46
CA ILE A 228 0.14 -11.40 14.26
C ILE A 228 0.57 -10.38 15.33
N GLY A 229 -0.32 -9.46 15.74
CA GLY A 229 -0.05 -8.45 16.77
C GLY A 229 0.17 -8.99 18.19
N LYS A 230 0.00 -10.31 18.39
CA LYS A 230 0.41 -11.02 19.62
C LYS A 230 1.91 -11.28 19.68
N LEU A 231 2.60 -11.25 18.53
CA LEU A 231 4.05 -11.41 18.48
C LEU A 231 4.74 -10.22 19.17
N PRO A 232 5.87 -10.46 19.86
CA PRO A 232 6.74 -9.38 20.30
C PRO A 232 7.26 -8.58 19.09
N GLU A 233 7.43 -7.28 19.25
CA GLU A 233 7.87 -6.40 18.16
C GLU A 233 9.23 -6.81 17.58
N ALA A 234 10.17 -7.26 18.43
CA ALA A 234 11.46 -7.78 17.97
C ALA A 234 11.32 -8.98 17.00
N VAL A 235 10.34 -9.86 17.23
CA VAL A 235 10.06 -11.00 16.33
C VAL A 235 9.47 -10.50 15.02
N MET A 236 8.56 -9.53 15.07
CA MET A 236 8.00 -8.91 13.86
C MET A 236 9.07 -8.20 13.04
N GLN A 237 10.03 -7.51 13.68
CA GLN A 237 11.13 -6.84 12.97
C GLN A 237 11.97 -7.80 12.12
N GLU A 238 12.28 -8.99 12.65
CA GLU A 238 12.97 -10.04 11.86
C GLU A 238 12.18 -10.47 10.62
N MET A 239 10.86 -10.51 10.72
CA MET A 239 10.01 -10.91 9.61
C MET A 239 9.81 -9.79 8.59
N VAL A 240 9.62 -8.54 9.06
CA VAL A 240 9.47 -7.34 8.22
C VAL A 240 10.69 -7.11 7.32
N ALA A 241 11.89 -7.44 7.80
CA ALA A 241 13.12 -7.33 7.01
C ALA A 241 13.16 -8.29 5.79
N ARG A 242 12.25 -9.27 5.72
CA ARG A 242 12.24 -10.36 4.71
C ARG A 242 10.84 -10.52 4.13
N PRO A 243 10.31 -9.50 3.44
CA PRO A 243 8.92 -9.47 2.98
C PRO A 243 8.58 -10.54 1.94
N ASP A 244 9.58 -11.05 1.21
CA ASP A 244 9.47 -12.15 0.26
C ASP A 244 9.15 -13.50 0.94
N ARG A 245 9.56 -13.66 2.20
CA ARG A 245 9.37 -14.87 2.99
C ARG A 245 8.17 -14.79 3.92
N PHE A 246 7.92 -13.60 4.49
CA PHE A 246 6.94 -13.41 5.55
C PHE A 246 5.75 -12.54 5.10
N GLY A 247 5.00 -13.02 4.10
CA GLY A 247 3.68 -12.49 3.81
C GLY A 247 2.63 -12.87 4.88
N SER A 248 1.39 -12.35 4.74
CA SER A 248 0.31 -12.50 5.72
C SER A 248 0.06 -13.93 6.20
N ASN A 249 0.01 -14.89 5.27
CA ASN A 249 -0.27 -16.29 5.62
C ASN A 249 0.86 -16.95 6.42
N MET A 250 2.12 -16.67 6.05
CA MET A 250 3.28 -17.19 6.78
C MET A 250 3.34 -16.56 8.17
N ALA A 251 3.18 -15.23 8.24
CA ALA A 251 3.20 -14.50 9.49
C ALA A 251 2.11 -14.97 10.46
N TYR A 252 0.92 -15.26 9.95
CA TYR A 252 -0.16 -15.85 10.71
C TYR A 252 0.22 -17.20 11.33
N GLN A 253 0.84 -18.11 10.58
CA GLN A 253 1.28 -19.40 11.13
C GLN A 253 2.36 -19.23 12.20
N VAL A 254 3.29 -18.30 12.00
CA VAL A 254 4.32 -17.97 13.00
C VAL A 254 3.68 -17.40 14.28
N GLY A 255 2.69 -16.50 14.16
CA GLY A 255 1.91 -16.00 15.29
C GLY A 255 1.19 -17.09 16.08
N ARG A 256 0.59 -18.06 15.38
CA ARG A 256 -0.03 -19.24 16.02
C ARG A 256 0.99 -20.11 16.72
N TYR A 257 2.15 -20.33 16.11
CA TYR A 257 3.24 -21.08 16.72
C TYR A 257 3.73 -20.40 18.01
N HIS A 258 3.91 -19.08 17.98
CA HIS A 258 4.35 -18.29 19.12
C HIS A 258 3.42 -18.42 20.32
N THR A 259 2.11 -18.29 20.09
CA THR A 259 1.09 -18.44 21.15
C THR A 259 1.21 -19.80 21.84
N ALA A 260 1.60 -20.85 21.11
CA ALA A 260 1.71 -22.21 21.65
C ALA A 260 3.08 -22.56 22.24
N ARG A 261 4.17 -21.90 21.81
CA ARG A 261 5.56 -22.35 22.07
C ARG A 261 6.50 -21.28 22.61
N GLY A 262 6.05 -20.03 22.71
CA GLY A 262 6.82 -18.90 23.22
C GLY A 262 7.85 -18.33 22.22
N THR A 263 8.57 -17.31 22.68
CA THR A 263 9.46 -16.48 21.85
C THR A 263 10.66 -17.24 21.31
N ASP A 264 11.43 -17.95 22.15
CA ASP A 264 12.66 -18.64 21.72
C ASP A 264 12.41 -19.70 20.65
N SER A 265 11.33 -20.47 20.82
CA SER A 265 10.90 -21.47 19.84
C SER A 265 10.52 -20.80 18.53
N THR A 266 9.83 -19.66 18.59
CA THR A 266 9.42 -18.89 17.40
C THR A 266 10.62 -18.39 16.61
N LEU A 267 11.64 -17.86 17.28
CA LEU A 267 12.88 -17.42 16.62
C LEU A 267 13.60 -18.60 15.94
N ARG A 268 13.66 -19.77 16.59
CA ARG A 268 14.19 -20.98 15.96
C ARG A 268 13.38 -21.40 14.73
N LEU A 269 12.06 -21.30 14.79
CA LEU A 269 11.18 -21.59 13.65
C LEU A 269 11.44 -20.61 12.49
N ILE A 270 11.57 -19.31 12.76
CA ILE A 270 11.90 -18.29 11.74
C ILE A 270 13.22 -18.64 11.04
N ASN A 271 14.26 -18.96 11.80
CA ASN A 271 15.54 -19.38 11.22
C ASN A 271 15.41 -20.67 10.39
N LYS A 272 14.58 -21.61 10.83
CA LYS A 272 14.27 -22.84 10.08
C LYS A 272 13.53 -22.54 8.77
N ILE A 273 12.54 -21.64 8.79
CA ILE A 273 11.80 -21.22 7.59
C ILE A 273 12.75 -20.65 6.53
N LEU A 274 13.75 -19.89 6.97
CA LEU A 274 14.72 -19.26 6.09
C LEU A 274 15.77 -20.25 5.55
N SER A 275 16.29 -21.13 6.40
CA SER A 275 17.33 -22.09 6.01
C SER A 275 16.79 -23.24 5.16
N ASP A 276 15.62 -23.79 5.52
CA ASP A 276 15.02 -24.95 4.86
C ASP A 276 14.01 -24.57 3.76
N ASP A 277 13.83 -23.27 3.48
CA ASP A 277 12.87 -22.75 2.50
C ASP A 277 11.44 -23.31 2.73
N LEU A 278 10.99 -23.28 3.99
CA LEU A 278 9.71 -23.90 4.36
C LEU A 278 8.52 -23.15 3.72
N SER A 279 7.60 -23.93 3.14
CA SER A 279 6.30 -23.42 2.68
C SER A 279 5.36 -23.18 3.86
N THR A 280 4.38 -22.28 3.67
CA THR A 280 3.33 -22.00 4.66
C THR A 280 2.59 -23.25 5.11
N ARG A 281 2.41 -24.23 4.19
CA ARG A 281 1.77 -25.52 4.52
C ARG A 281 2.62 -26.33 5.51
N GLN A 282 3.93 -26.43 5.27
CA GLN A 282 4.84 -27.14 6.17
C GLN A 282 4.87 -26.48 7.55
N VAL A 283 4.90 -25.14 7.60
CA VAL A 283 4.84 -24.41 8.88
C VAL A 283 3.49 -24.65 9.58
N ALA A 284 2.37 -24.66 8.84
CA ALA A 284 1.07 -24.99 9.41
C ALA A 284 1.01 -26.43 9.98
N ASP A 285 1.69 -27.39 9.35
CA ASP A 285 1.79 -28.77 9.87
C ASP A 285 2.64 -28.83 11.15
N ILE A 286 3.72 -28.04 11.23
CA ILE A 286 4.52 -27.87 12.46
C ILE A 286 3.66 -27.27 13.58
N VAL A 287 2.89 -26.22 13.29
CA VAL A 287 1.98 -25.57 14.25
C VAL A 287 0.93 -26.56 14.77
N LYS A 288 0.40 -27.42 13.90
CA LYS A 288 -0.60 -28.44 14.26
C LYS A 288 0.00 -29.65 15.00
N GLY A 289 1.31 -29.68 15.23
CA GLY A 289 2.00 -30.82 15.85
C GLY A 289 2.04 -32.07 14.98
N ARG A 290 1.74 -31.95 13.68
CA ARG A 290 1.84 -33.04 12.69
C ARG A 290 3.27 -33.24 12.18
N ALA A 291 4.14 -32.28 12.48
CA ALA A 291 5.59 -32.34 12.30
C ALA A 291 6.26 -31.71 13.53
N SER A 292 7.33 -32.32 14.04
CA SER A 292 8.11 -31.73 15.12
C SER A 292 8.93 -30.54 14.59
N ALA A 293 9.01 -29.46 15.37
CA ALA A 293 9.88 -28.33 15.06
C ALA A 293 11.38 -28.67 15.23
N GLN A 294 11.68 -29.74 16.00
CA GLN A 294 13.03 -30.22 16.29
C GLN A 294 13.43 -31.43 15.44
N GLU A 295 12.47 -32.24 14.98
CA GLU A 295 12.80 -33.26 13.98
C GLU A 295 12.73 -32.60 12.62
N SER A 296 13.90 -32.38 12.02
CA SER A 296 14.00 -32.39 10.58
C SER A 296 13.23 -33.61 10.08
N PRO A 297 12.14 -33.43 9.31
CA PRO A 297 11.71 -34.53 8.48
C PRO A 297 12.93 -34.81 7.60
N LYS A 298 13.49 -36.02 7.65
CA LYS A 298 14.20 -36.58 6.48
C LYS A 298 13.38 -36.13 5.30
N PRO A 299 13.93 -35.39 4.31
CA PRO A 299 13.13 -34.68 3.32
C PRO A 299 12.11 -35.67 2.78
N ALA A 300 10.87 -35.53 3.27
CA ALA A 300 9.77 -36.40 2.90
C ALA A 300 9.71 -36.19 1.41
N SER A 301 10.04 -37.27 0.69
CA SER A 301 10.50 -37.24 -0.69
C SER A 301 9.91 -36.02 -1.38
N ARG A 302 10.77 -35.07 -1.77
CA ARG A 302 10.48 -34.14 -2.85
C ARG A 302 9.54 -34.89 -3.77
N GLN A 303 8.37 -34.34 -4.10
CA GLN A 303 7.68 -34.77 -5.31
C GLN A 303 8.80 -34.85 -6.34
N ARG A 304 9.22 -36.08 -6.67
CA ARG A 304 10.48 -36.28 -7.37
C ARG A 304 10.24 -35.48 -8.63
N TYR A 305 11.16 -34.57 -8.96
CA TYR A 305 11.23 -34.14 -10.34
C TYR A 305 11.21 -35.42 -11.16
N ALA A 306 10.29 -35.54 -12.11
CA ALA A 306 10.25 -36.75 -12.92
C ALA A 306 11.62 -36.88 -13.61
N GLN A 307 12.17 -35.74 -14.06
CA GLN A 307 13.54 -35.58 -14.52
C GLN A 307 14.08 -34.16 -14.22
N ARG A 308 15.39 -34.06 -13.93
CA ARG A 308 16.13 -32.79 -13.90
C ARG A 308 17.24 -32.89 -14.94
N HIS A 309 17.22 -31.99 -15.92
CA HIS A 309 18.26 -31.89 -16.94
C HIS A 309 19.09 -30.64 -16.68
N GLU A 310 20.40 -30.82 -16.51
CA GLU A 310 21.34 -29.70 -16.44
C GLU A 310 21.58 -29.17 -17.85
N ILE A 311 21.47 -27.85 -18.04
CA ILE A 311 21.70 -27.21 -19.33
C ILE A 311 23.11 -26.63 -19.30
N LYS A 312 23.95 -27.11 -20.21
CA LYS A 312 25.32 -26.61 -20.41
C LYS A 312 25.44 -25.92 -21.76
N LEU A 313 26.06 -24.75 -21.76
CA LEU A 313 26.44 -24.02 -22.96
C LEU A 313 27.97 -23.91 -22.97
N ASN A 314 28.63 -24.39 -24.02
CA ASN A 314 30.09 -24.38 -24.15
C ASN A 314 30.81 -25.03 -22.94
N GLY A 315 30.24 -26.09 -22.37
CA GLY A 315 30.78 -26.79 -21.20
C GLY A 315 30.52 -26.12 -19.85
N MET A 316 29.96 -24.91 -19.83
CA MET A 316 29.58 -24.20 -18.60
C MET A 316 28.10 -24.43 -18.26
N SER A 317 27.80 -24.67 -16.99
CA SER A 317 26.43 -24.81 -16.49
C SER A 317 25.71 -23.47 -16.58
N VAL A 318 24.71 -23.38 -17.45
CA VAL A 318 23.92 -22.16 -17.67
C VAL A 318 22.51 -22.27 -17.10
N GLY A 319 22.12 -23.43 -16.56
CA GLY A 319 20.79 -23.58 -15.99
C GLY A 319 20.33 -25.01 -15.76
N ASP A 320 19.06 -25.13 -15.38
CA ASP A 320 18.39 -26.40 -15.22
C ASP A 320 16.95 -26.39 -15.70
N LEU A 321 16.54 -27.53 -16.26
CA LEU A 321 15.17 -27.84 -16.64
C LEU A 321 14.61 -28.88 -15.68
N LYS A 322 13.48 -28.56 -15.05
CA LYS A 322 12.80 -29.44 -14.09
C LYS A 322 11.41 -29.78 -14.62
N SER A 323 11.07 -31.06 -14.68
CA SER A 323 9.70 -31.51 -14.92
C SER A 323 9.04 -31.99 -13.62
N TYR A 324 7.76 -31.66 -13.46
CA TYR A 324 6.94 -31.96 -12.30
C TYR A 324 5.64 -32.64 -12.77
N GLY A 325 5.54 -33.96 -12.61
CA GLY A 325 4.39 -34.72 -13.11
C GLY A 325 4.30 -34.70 -14.64
N GLU A 326 3.09 -34.72 -15.19
CA GLU A 326 2.83 -34.71 -16.63
C GLU A 326 2.65 -33.31 -17.22
N ASP A 327 2.24 -32.32 -16.41
CA ASP A 327 1.73 -31.03 -16.93
C ASP A 327 2.58 -29.80 -16.57
N ARG A 328 3.65 -29.94 -15.79
CA ARG A 328 4.42 -28.79 -15.30
C ARG A 328 5.91 -28.92 -15.59
N LEU A 329 6.47 -27.85 -16.16
CA LEU A 329 7.88 -27.71 -16.46
C LEU A 329 8.40 -26.35 -15.97
N GLU A 330 9.62 -26.32 -15.41
CA GLU A 330 10.27 -25.11 -14.93
C GLU A 330 11.69 -25.02 -15.52
N LEU A 331 11.93 -23.99 -16.33
CA LEU A 331 13.22 -23.69 -16.95
C LEU A 331 13.88 -22.52 -16.23
N ARG A 332 15.10 -22.73 -15.72
CA ARG A 332 15.91 -21.66 -15.12
C ARG A 332 17.20 -21.55 -15.90
N LEU A 333 17.45 -20.38 -16.49
CA LEU A 333 18.67 -20.05 -17.22
C LEU A 333 19.35 -18.81 -16.61
N ARG A 334 20.66 -18.84 -16.48
CA ARG A 334 21.50 -17.76 -15.92
C ARG A 334 22.79 -17.63 -16.74
N GLY A 335 23.34 -16.43 -16.83
CA GLY A 335 24.61 -16.18 -17.51
C GLY A 335 24.56 -16.19 -19.05
N LEU A 336 23.37 -16.06 -19.65
CA LEU A 336 23.21 -15.97 -21.10
C LEU A 336 23.47 -14.55 -21.63
N THR A 337 24.00 -14.47 -22.85
CA THR A 337 24.05 -13.20 -23.60
C THR A 337 22.64 -12.74 -23.94
N ARG A 338 22.46 -11.43 -24.16
CA ARG A 338 21.16 -10.84 -24.48
C ARG A 338 20.54 -11.47 -25.74
N GLU A 339 21.34 -11.59 -26.80
CA GLU A 339 20.94 -12.23 -28.06
C GLU A 339 20.44 -13.66 -27.86
N LYS A 340 21.18 -14.48 -27.08
CA LYS A 340 20.81 -15.88 -26.85
C LYS A 340 19.56 -16.04 -26.00
N ARG A 341 19.38 -15.17 -25.01
CA ARG A 341 18.16 -15.11 -24.19
C ARG A 341 16.93 -14.77 -25.05
N ASP A 342 17.06 -13.76 -25.90
CA ASP A 342 15.97 -13.28 -26.74
C ASP A 342 15.60 -14.34 -27.82
N GLU A 343 16.58 -15.05 -28.37
CA GLU A 343 16.37 -16.19 -29.28
C GLU A 343 15.59 -17.33 -28.62
N ILE A 344 15.98 -17.74 -27.40
CA ILE A 344 15.29 -18.80 -26.64
C ILE A 344 13.85 -18.41 -26.32
N LEU A 345 13.63 -17.14 -25.95
CA LEU A 345 12.30 -16.62 -25.66
C LEU A 345 11.40 -16.66 -26.90
N GLN A 346 11.89 -16.21 -28.06
CA GLN A 346 11.14 -16.28 -29.32
C GLN A 346 10.81 -17.71 -29.75
N GLN A 347 11.73 -18.66 -29.53
CA GLN A 347 11.47 -20.07 -29.86
C GLN A 347 10.40 -20.67 -28.94
N LEU A 348 10.45 -20.39 -27.64
CA LEU A 348 9.42 -20.84 -26.69
C LEU A 348 8.05 -20.24 -27.01
N GLU A 349 7.99 -18.96 -27.35
CA GLU A 349 6.74 -18.31 -27.77
C GLU A 349 6.16 -18.96 -29.03
N ARG A 350 6.98 -19.23 -30.05
CA ARG A 350 6.52 -19.93 -31.26
C ARG A 350 5.99 -21.33 -30.94
N MET A 351 6.72 -22.10 -30.13
CA MET A 351 6.32 -23.47 -29.77
C MET A 351 5.01 -23.51 -28.96
N LEU A 352 4.73 -22.49 -28.16
CA LEU A 352 3.54 -22.42 -27.30
C LEU A 352 2.32 -21.78 -28.00
N LEU A 353 2.55 -20.99 -29.06
CA LEU A 353 1.50 -20.26 -29.78
C LEU A 353 1.15 -20.89 -31.14
N SER A 354 1.92 -21.87 -31.62
CA SER A 354 1.55 -22.67 -32.79
C SER A 354 0.59 -23.80 -32.39
N ASN A 355 -0.71 -23.57 -32.52
CA ASN A 355 -1.74 -24.62 -32.62
C ASN A 355 -2.01 -24.93 -34.08
#